data_AF-A0A948R6G3-F1
#
_entry.id   AF-A0A948R6G3-F1
#
_cell.length_a   1.000
_cell.length_b   1.000
_cell.length_c   1.000
_cell.angle_alpha   90.00
_cell.angle_beta   90.00
_cell.angle_gamma   90.00
#
_symmetry.space_group_name_H-M   'P 1'
#
loop_
_entity.id
_entity.type
_entity.pdbx_description
1 polymer ?
#
loop_
_entity_poly.entity_id
_entity_poly.type
_entity_poly.pdbx_seq_one_letter_code
_entity_poly.pdbx_strand_id
1 'polypeptide(L)'
;MTFSTTFRASFAGIALALSASTALAGAADYEFQPLKSDVKNGVGSELAVRLVHKATGKPVAGAVLFRTRLDMGPDKMEAMTARHEAMPATEPGVYRFKADLTMAGGWAFRVMAKVPGQKDTVEGVVVFQAKD
;
A
#
# COMPACT_ATOMS: atom_id res chain seq x y z
N MET A 1 0.30 -21.29 -78.19
CA MET A 1 1.34 -20.47 -77.54
C MET A 1 0.62 -19.21 -77.07
N THR A 2 0.42 -18.86 -75.80
CA THR A 2 1.19 -19.06 -74.56
C THR A 2 0.38 -18.50 -73.36
N PHE A 3 0.36 -19.24 -72.24
CA PHE A 3 0.27 -18.91 -70.79
C PHE A 3 -0.65 -17.76 -70.26
N SER A 4 -1.61 -18.01 -69.35
CA SER A 4 -1.52 -18.10 -67.86
C SER A 4 -1.13 -16.74 -67.20
N THR A 5 -1.66 -16.20 -66.08
CA THR A 5 -2.23 -16.78 -64.85
C THR A 5 -2.94 -15.66 -64.05
N THR A 6 -4.01 -16.01 -63.31
CA THR A 6 -4.65 -15.21 -62.24
C THR A 6 -3.72 -14.95 -61.04
N PHE A 7 -3.79 -13.77 -60.42
CA PHE A 7 -3.27 -13.56 -59.06
C PHE A 7 -4.34 -12.95 -58.15
N ARG A 8 -4.87 -13.77 -57.24
CA ARG A 8 -5.65 -13.35 -56.07
C ARG A 8 -4.66 -12.96 -54.97
N ALA A 9 -4.69 -11.70 -54.54
CA ALA A 9 -3.91 -11.24 -53.40
C ALA A 9 -4.69 -11.53 -52.11
N SER A 10 -4.25 -12.54 -51.36
CA SER A 10 -4.71 -12.79 -50.00
C SER A 10 -3.87 -11.96 -49.02
N PHE A 11 -4.49 -10.95 -48.39
CA PHE A 11 -3.89 -10.25 -47.25
C PHE A 11 -4.01 -11.13 -46.00
N ALA A 12 -2.89 -11.69 -45.55
CA ALA A 12 -2.80 -12.35 -44.25
C ALA A 12 -2.50 -11.29 -43.17
N GLY A 13 -3.49 -10.98 -42.33
CA GLY A 13 -3.32 -10.11 -41.16
C GLY A 13 -2.57 -10.84 -40.05
N ILE A 14 -1.37 -10.38 -39.71
CA ILE A 14 -0.63 -10.85 -38.53
C ILE A 14 -1.20 -10.14 -37.31
N ALA A 15 -1.94 -10.88 -36.47
CA ALA A 15 -2.35 -10.41 -35.16
C ALA A 15 -1.16 -10.55 -34.18
N LEU A 16 -0.51 -9.44 -33.85
CA LEU A 16 0.47 -9.35 -32.77
C LEU A 16 -0.25 -9.45 -31.42
N ALA A 17 -0.26 -10.66 -30.84
CA ALA A 17 -0.65 -10.84 -29.45
C ALA A 17 0.42 -10.22 -28.54
N LEU A 18 0.15 -9.01 -28.01
CA LEU A 18 0.96 -8.42 -26.94
C LEU A 18 0.72 -9.21 -25.65
N SER A 19 1.62 -10.15 -25.35
CA SER A 19 1.74 -10.75 -24.03
C SER A 19 2.23 -9.69 -23.05
N ALA A 20 1.30 -9.02 -22.37
CA ALA A 20 1.62 -8.13 -21.26
C ALA A 20 2.31 -8.96 -20.16
N SER A 21 3.63 -8.83 -20.07
CA SER A 21 4.38 -9.33 -18.92
C SER A 21 3.93 -8.53 -17.71
N THR A 22 3.06 -9.11 -16.87
CA THR A 22 2.79 -8.54 -15.55
C THR A 22 4.08 -8.71 -14.75
N ALA A 23 4.91 -7.67 -14.74
CA ALA A 23 6.00 -7.58 -13.79
C ALA A 23 5.39 -7.75 -12.40
N LEU A 24 5.77 -8.84 -11.72
CA LEU A 24 5.31 -9.09 -10.36
C LEU A 24 5.96 -8.01 -9.49
N ALA A 25 5.14 -7.11 -8.94
CA ALA A 25 5.61 -6.16 -7.95
C ALA A 25 6.35 -6.93 -6.84
N GLY A 26 7.46 -6.40 -6.34
CA GLY A 26 8.10 -6.85 -5.11
C GLY A 26 7.50 -6.14 -3.90
N ALA A 27 7.80 -6.60 -2.68
CA ALA A 27 7.37 -5.89 -1.48
C ALA A 27 7.83 -4.41 -1.45
N ALA A 28 8.97 -4.09 -2.06
CA ALA A 28 9.55 -2.75 -2.16
C ALA A 28 8.82 -1.81 -3.13
N ASP A 29 7.89 -2.33 -3.93
CA ASP A 29 7.05 -1.56 -4.84
C ASP A 29 5.80 -0.98 -4.17
N TYR A 30 5.65 -1.23 -2.86
CA TYR A 30 4.56 -0.72 -2.07
C TYR A 30 5.06 0.22 -0.98
N GLU A 31 4.22 1.18 -0.60
CA GLU A 31 4.51 2.16 0.43
C GLU A 31 3.25 2.43 1.27
N PHE A 32 3.44 2.50 2.59
CA PHE A 32 2.42 3.03 3.50
C PHE A 32 2.59 4.53 3.65
N GLN A 33 1.52 5.28 3.43
CA GLN A 33 1.49 6.73 3.53
C GLN A 33 0.45 7.16 4.57
N PRO A 34 0.71 8.17 5.41
CA PRO A 34 -0.31 8.71 6.29
C PRO A 34 -1.35 9.48 5.48
N LEU A 35 -2.64 9.36 5.81
CA LEU A 35 -3.65 10.30 5.29
C LEU A 35 -3.49 11.69 5.92
N LYS A 36 -3.12 11.70 7.20
CA LYS A 36 -2.74 12.89 7.96
C LYS A 36 -1.57 12.52 8.85
N SER A 37 -0.49 13.30 8.78
CA SER A 37 0.66 13.12 9.67
C SER A 37 0.37 13.64 11.08
N ASP A 38 -0.33 14.77 11.18
CA ASP A 38 -0.71 15.38 12.44
C ASP A 38 -2.02 14.76 12.97
N VAL A 39 -1.98 14.28 14.20
CA VAL A 39 -3.10 13.62 14.87
C VAL A 39 -3.27 14.18 16.26
N LYS A 40 -4.50 14.10 16.77
CA LYS A 40 -4.80 14.50 18.14
C LYS A 40 -4.07 13.58 19.12
N ASN A 41 -3.51 14.13 20.19
CA ASN A 41 -3.00 13.38 21.33
C ASN A 41 -4.17 12.94 22.23
N GLY A 42 -4.05 11.77 22.86
CA GLY A 42 -5.05 11.23 23.78
C GLY A 42 -5.64 9.87 23.39
N VAL A 43 -6.64 9.47 24.19
CA VAL A 43 -7.35 8.19 24.05
C VAL A 43 -8.23 8.18 22.82
N GLY A 44 -8.16 7.10 22.05
CA GLY A 44 -8.99 6.91 20.85
C GLY A 44 -8.65 7.82 19.67
N SER A 45 -7.43 8.37 19.62
CA SER A 45 -6.92 9.14 18.49
C SER A 45 -6.92 8.33 17.20
N GLU A 46 -7.36 8.95 16.12
CA GLU A 46 -7.50 8.27 14.82
C GLU A 46 -6.19 8.33 14.02
N LEU A 47 -5.67 7.15 13.68
CA LEU A 47 -4.57 6.99 12.73
C LEU A 47 -5.12 6.39 11.44
N ALA A 48 -4.68 6.93 10.31
CA ALA A 48 -5.09 6.43 9.00
C ALA A 48 -3.89 6.33 8.07
N VAL A 49 -3.69 5.13 7.52
CA VAL A 49 -2.65 4.85 6.54
C VAL A 49 -3.25 4.36 5.23
N ARG A 50 -2.66 4.74 4.11
CA ARG A 50 -2.97 4.23 2.78
C ARG A 50 -1.82 3.37 2.29
N LEU A 51 -2.14 2.20 1.75
CA LEU A 51 -1.16 1.40 1.01
C LEU A 51 -1.20 1.79 -0.46
N VAL A 52 -0.06 2.16 -1.03
CA VAL A 52 0.07 2.61 -2.42
C VAL A 52 1.06 1.73 -3.17
N HIS A 53 0.72 1.35 -4.40
CA HIS A 53 1.70 0.77 -5.32
C HIS A 53 2.47 1.88 -6.02
N LYS A 54 3.78 1.99 -5.75
CA LYS A 54 4.64 3.12 -6.09
C LYS A 54 4.68 3.41 -7.59
N ALA A 55 4.75 2.38 -8.43
CA ALA A 55 4.85 2.57 -9.87
C ALA A 55 3.57 3.11 -10.51
N THR A 56 2.40 2.83 -9.91
CA THR A 56 1.10 3.26 -10.47
C THR A 56 0.45 4.40 -9.70
N GLY A 57 0.93 4.69 -8.49
CA GLY A 57 0.32 5.65 -7.56
C GLY A 57 -1.07 5.23 -7.07
N LYS A 58 -1.52 4.01 -7.37
CA LYS A 58 -2.88 3.56 -7.05
C LYS A 58 -2.96 3.01 -5.63
N PRO A 59 -4.05 3.29 -4.88
CA PRO A 59 -4.30 2.66 -3.60
C PRO A 59 -4.52 1.15 -3.78
N VAL A 60 -4.04 0.37 -2.82
CA VAL A 60 -4.11 -1.10 -2.82
C VAL A 60 -5.16 -1.54 -1.82
N ALA A 61 -6.31 -1.98 -2.32
CA ALA A 61 -7.39 -2.51 -1.50
C ALA A 61 -7.18 -4.00 -1.18
N GLY A 62 -7.85 -4.47 -0.13
CA GLY A 62 -7.86 -5.90 0.22
C GLY A 62 -6.56 -6.43 0.83
N ALA A 63 -5.57 -5.57 1.09
CA ALA A 63 -4.42 -5.98 1.89
C ALA A 63 -4.83 -6.26 3.34
N VAL A 64 -4.24 -7.30 3.91
CA VAL A 64 -4.45 -7.71 5.30
C VAL A 64 -3.25 -7.25 6.11
N LEU A 65 -3.46 -6.31 7.03
CA LEU A 65 -2.43 -5.76 7.91
C LEU A 65 -2.30 -6.64 9.17
N PHE A 66 -1.07 -6.94 9.56
CA PHE A 66 -0.74 -7.76 10.72
C PHE A 66 0.59 -7.31 11.34
N ARG A 67 0.90 -7.80 12.56
CA ARG A 67 2.09 -7.40 13.34
C ARG A 67 2.28 -5.89 13.39
N THR A 68 1.23 -5.17 13.80
CA THR A 68 1.27 -3.72 13.96
C THR A 68 1.87 -3.34 15.32
N ARG A 69 2.71 -2.30 15.35
CA ARG A 69 3.30 -1.73 16.57
C ARG A 69 3.30 -0.22 16.47
N LEU A 70 2.97 0.45 17.57
CA LEU A 70 2.99 1.90 17.68
C LEU A 70 3.86 2.31 18.87
N ASP A 71 4.90 3.10 18.64
CA ASP A 71 5.84 3.52 19.68
C ASP A 71 6.53 4.86 19.39
N MET A 72 7.11 5.48 20.42
CA MET A 72 7.82 6.76 20.32
C MET A 72 9.29 6.64 19.87
N GLY A 73 9.61 5.65 19.03
CA GLY A 73 10.94 5.49 18.45
C GLY A 73 11.53 6.73 17.76
N PRO A 74 10.75 7.55 17.00
CA PRO A 74 11.27 8.79 16.41
C PRO A 74 11.89 9.75 17.44
N ASP A 75 11.42 9.69 18.68
CA ASP A 75 11.90 10.50 19.80
C ASP A 75 12.85 9.72 20.73
N LYS A 76 13.42 8.59 20.26
CA LYS A 76 14.32 7.69 21.00
C LYS A 76 13.69 7.07 22.25
N MET A 77 12.38 6.85 22.19
CA MET A 77 11.58 6.28 23.27
C MET A 77 10.84 5.02 22.78
N GLU A 78 11.50 4.10 22.07
CA GLU A 78 10.87 2.90 21.49
C GLU A 78 10.19 1.99 22.52
N ALA A 79 10.60 2.06 23.78
CA ALA A 79 9.98 1.32 24.89
C ALA A 79 8.57 1.85 25.23
N MET A 80 8.27 3.10 24.89
CA MET A 80 6.95 3.72 25.09
C MET A 80 6.04 3.33 23.93
N THR A 81 5.27 2.27 24.12
CA THR A 81 4.30 1.79 23.13
C THR A 81 2.90 2.30 23.45
N ALA A 82 2.09 2.57 22.42
CA ALA A 82 0.68 2.86 22.55
C ALA A 82 -0.18 1.65 22.16
N ARG A 83 -1.33 1.49 22.83
CA ARG A 83 -2.34 0.52 22.40
C ARG A 83 -3.03 1.06 21.16
N HIS A 84 -3.30 0.18 20.19
CA HIS A 84 -4.07 0.53 19.01
C HIS A 84 -4.93 -0.65 18.53
N GLU A 85 -6.06 -0.31 17.92
CA GLU A 85 -7.04 -1.28 17.43
C GLU A 85 -7.51 -0.87 16.03
N ALA A 86 -7.62 -1.85 15.12
CA ALA A 86 -8.08 -1.61 13.76
C ALA A 86 -9.57 -1.22 13.76
N MET A 87 -9.91 -0.27 12.90
CA MET A 87 -11.29 0.16 12.65
C MET A 87 -11.79 -0.37 11.30
N PRO A 88 -13.12 -0.45 11.10
CA PRO A 88 -13.69 -0.74 9.79
C PRO A 88 -13.15 0.23 8.72
N ALA A 89 -12.71 -0.31 7.59
CA ALA A 89 -12.31 0.48 6.43
C ALA A 89 -13.55 1.10 5.77
N THR A 90 -13.47 2.36 5.36
CA THR A 90 -14.56 3.04 4.59
C THR A 90 -14.11 3.41 3.18
N GLU A 91 -12.81 3.34 2.90
CA GLU A 91 -12.24 3.70 1.61
C GLU A 91 -11.30 2.58 1.14
N PRO A 92 -11.34 2.20 -0.16
CA PRO A 92 -10.43 1.20 -0.69
C PRO A 92 -8.95 1.57 -0.48
N GLY A 93 -8.20 0.67 0.14
CA GLY A 93 -6.76 0.82 0.42
C GLY A 93 -6.41 1.78 1.55
N VAL A 94 -7.41 2.27 2.30
CA VAL A 94 -7.22 3.04 3.54
C VAL A 94 -7.53 2.15 4.74
N TYR A 95 -6.60 2.14 5.68
CA TYR A 95 -6.64 1.35 6.90
C TYR A 95 -6.60 2.29 8.09
N ARG A 96 -7.60 2.17 8.97
CA ARG A 96 -7.76 3.03 10.13
C ARG A 96 -7.55 2.29 11.43
N PHE A 97 -7.07 3.03 12.41
CA PHE A 97 -6.83 2.56 13.76
C PHE A 97 -7.27 3.62 14.76
N LYS A 98 -7.84 3.18 15.89
CA LYS A 98 -7.87 4.00 17.10
C LYS A 98 -6.63 3.68 17.92
N ALA A 99 -5.94 4.70 18.40
CA ALA A 99 -4.77 4.57 19.24
C ALA A 99 -4.91 5.40 20.50
N ASP A 100 -4.36 4.90 21.60
CA ASP A 100 -4.29 5.62 22.87
C ASP A 100 -2.91 6.28 22.96
N LEU A 101 -2.79 7.47 22.39
CA LEU A 101 -1.56 8.24 22.42
C LEU A 101 -1.44 8.92 23.78
N THR A 102 -0.40 8.55 24.53
CA THR A 102 -0.23 8.98 25.93
C THR A 102 0.59 10.27 26.06
N MET A 103 1.17 10.75 24.96
CA MET A 103 2.08 11.90 24.94
C MET A 103 2.10 12.53 23.55
N ALA A 104 2.20 13.86 23.51
CA ALA A 104 2.51 14.60 22.30
C ALA A 104 3.93 14.25 21.80
N GLY A 105 4.14 14.28 20.49
CA GLY A 105 5.43 13.92 19.89
C GLY A 105 5.32 12.87 18.78
N GLY A 106 6.49 12.36 18.37
CA GLY A 106 6.64 11.48 17.22
C GLY A 106 6.30 10.03 17.54
N TRP A 107 5.30 9.48 16.85
CA TRP A 107 4.88 8.09 16.98
C TRP A 107 5.13 7.32 15.68
N ALA A 108 5.96 6.28 15.72
CA ALA A 108 6.17 5.37 14.61
C ALA A 108 5.16 4.23 14.64
N PHE A 109 4.32 4.17 13.61
CA PHE A 109 3.44 3.04 13.33
C PHE A 109 4.12 2.07 12.36
N ARG A 110 4.61 0.95 12.88
CA ARG A 110 5.19 -0.14 12.07
C ARG A 110 4.12 -1.16 11.74
N VAL A 111 4.12 -1.63 10.51
CA VAL A 111 3.09 -2.52 9.99
C VAL A 111 3.65 -3.49 8.97
N MET A 112 3.14 -4.72 8.99
CA MET A 112 3.32 -5.69 7.93
C MET A 112 1.98 -5.94 7.23
N ALA A 113 2.00 -6.24 5.93
CA ALA A 113 0.80 -6.58 5.19
C ALA A 113 1.01 -7.68 4.16
N LYS A 114 -0.04 -8.47 3.97
CA LYS A 114 -0.21 -9.35 2.81
C LYS A 114 -1.06 -8.63 1.78
N VAL A 115 -0.48 -8.38 0.61
CA VAL A 115 -1.16 -7.75 -0.52
C VAL A 115 -1.67 -8.84 -1.47
N PRO A 116 -2.92 -8.76 -1.97
CA PRO A 116 -3.43 -9.71 -2.95
C PRO A 116 -2.53 -9.80 -4.19
N GLY A 117 -2.18 -11.01 -4.59
CA GLY A 117 -1.26 -11.25 -5.71
C GLY A 117 0.23 -11.05 -5.39
N GLN A 118 0.57 -10.49 -4.22
CA GLN A 118 1.94 -10.36 -3.75
C GLN A 118 2.36 -11.59 -2.96
N LYS A 119 3.51 -12.19 -3.32
CA LYS A 119 4.08 -13.32 -2.57
C LYS A 119 4.73 -12.84 -1.26
N ASP A 120 5.52 -11.79 -1.38
CA ASP A 120 6.29 -11.23 -0.28
C ASP A 120 5.42 -10.45 0.70
N THR A 121 5.88 -10.33 1.94
CA THR A 121 5.26 -9.45 2.92
C THR A 121 5.72 -8.02 2.66
N VAL A 122 4.77 -7.09 2.58
CA VAL A 122 5.08 -5.66 2.56
C VAL A 122 5.28 -5.20 3.99
N GLU A 123 6.39 -4.52 4.26
CA GLU A 123 6.68 -3.91 5.55
C GLU A 123 6.74 -2.39 5.39
N GLY A 124 6.29 -1.65 6.41
CA GLY A 124 6.36 -0.20 6.39
C GLY A 124 6.37 0.42 7.77
N VAL A 125 6.85 1.66 7.81
CA VAL A 125 6.80 2.52 8.99
C VAL A 125 6.19 3.85 8.57
N VAL A 126 5.15 4.28 9.26
CA VAL A 126 4.52 5.59 9.09
C VAL A 126 4.72 6.38 10.37
N VAL A 127 5.22 7.60 10.26
CA VAL A 127 5.38 8.48 11.41
C VAL A 127 4.20 9.43 11.51
N PHE A 128 3.57 9.46 12.67
CA PHE A 128 2.54 10.42 13.07
C PHE A 128 3.12 11.40 14.08
N GLN A 129 2.56 12.61 14.10
CA GLN A 129 2.86 13.63 15.11
C GLN A 129 1.62 13.88 15.96
N ALA A 130 1.71 13.49 17.23
CA ALA A 130 0.66 13.72 18.22
C ALA A 130 0.74 15.16 18.75
N LYS A 131 -0.38 15.88 18.66
CA LYS A 131 -0.52 17.28 19.09
C LYS A 131 -1.78 17.43 19.94
N ASP A 132 -1.76 18.38 20.88
CA ASP A 132 -2.90 18.64 21.77
C ASP A 132 -4.10 19.30 21.07
#